data_AF-A0A5E4KK86-F1
#
_entry.id   AF-A0A5E4KK86-F1
#
_cell.length_a   1.000
_cell.length_b   1.000
_cell.length_c   1.000
_cell.angle_alpha   90.00
_cell.angle_beta   90.00
_cell.angle_gamma   90.00
#
_symmetry.space_group_name_H-M   'P 1'
#
loop_
_entity.id
_entity.type
_entity.pdbx_description
1 polymer ?
#
loop_
_entity_poly.entity_id
_entity_poly.type
_entity_poly.pdbx_seq_one_letter_code
_entity_poly.pdbx_strand_id
1 'polypeptide(L)' 'MSNIKYIQSEVSEHLYSELKKTAEKQGMSIKDAIREAVLEYVHEKSGFDKNDPLFRMQTFRASKDLSEKHDEIYYED' A
#
# COMPACT_ATOMS: atom_id res chain seq x y z
N MET A 1 21.66 13.06 7.44
CA MET A 1 22.08 11.70 7.87
C MET A 1 20.87 10.78 7.73
N SER A 2 21.02 9.66 7.03
CA SER A 2 19.94 8.66 6.92
C SER A 2 19.72 7.99 8.28
N ASN A 3 18.52 8.16 8.85
CA ASN A 3 18.11 7.50 10.10
C ASN A 3 17.83 6.01 9.86
N ILE A 4 18.88 5.22 9.61
CA ILE A 4 18.77 3.77 9.42
C ILE A 4 18.65 3.11 10.80
N LYS A 5 17.62 2.28 10.97
CA LYS A 5 17.44 1.42 12.16
C LYS A 5 17.59 -0.04 11.75
N TYR A 6 18.28 -0.82 12.58
CA TYR A 6 18.45 -2.26 12.38
C TYR A 6 17.41 -3.02 13.19
N ILE A 7 16.84 -4.05 12.58
CA ILE A 7 15.86 -4.95 13.20
C ILE A 7 16.50 -6.34 13.24
N GLN A 8 16.59 -6.92 14.44
CA GLN A 8 16.99 -8.30 14.65
C GLN A 8 15.76 -9.06 15.17
N SER A 9 15.48 -10.21 14.58
CA SER A 9 14.34 -11.05 14.94
C SER A 9 14.70 -12.52 14.76
N GLU A 10 13.95 -13.39 15.42
CA GLU A 10 14.09 -14.83 15.34
C GLU A 10 13.07 -15.38 14.35
N VAL A 11 13.50 -16.31 13.49
CA VAL A 11 12.64 -17.02 12.55
C VAL A 11 12.95 -18.51 12.64
N SER A 12 11.94 -19.34 12.40
CA SER A 12 12.16 -20.80 12.35
C SER A 12 13.08 -21.15 11.19
N GLU A 13 13.85 -22.23 11.34
CA GLU A 13 14.75 -22.73 10.30
C GLU A 13 13.99 -23.07 9.01
N HIS A 14 12.76 -23.59 9.16
CA HIS A 14 11.87 -23.87 8.04
C HIS A 14 11.53 -22.59 7.26
N LEU A 15 11.05 -21.56 7.95
CA LEU A 15 10.69 -20.28 7.32
C LEU A 15 11.92 -19.61 6.67
N TYR A 16 13.06 -19.65 7.33
CA TYR A 16 14.31 -19.14 6.77
C TYR A 16 14.69 -19.86 5.47
N SER A 17 14.56 -21.19 5.44
CA SER A 17 14.86 -22.01 4.27
C SER A 17 13.91 -21.71 3.10
N GLU A 18 12.63 -21.51 3.37
CA GLU A 18 11.66 -21.11 2.34
C GLU A 18 11.94 -19.72 1.80
N LEU A 19 12.18 -18.75 2.69
CA LEU A 19 12.55 -17.38 2.31
C LEU A 19 13.79 -17.37 1.42
N LYS A 20 14.84 -18.13 1.79
CA LYS A 20 16.07 -18.24 1.00
C LYS A 20 15.79 -18.78 -0.40
N LYS A 21 15.04 -19.87 -0.53
CA LYS A 21 14.68 -20.46 -1.83
C LYS A 21 13.88 -19.48 -2.68
N THR A 22 12.96 -18.73 -2.08
CA THR A 22 12.15 -17.73 -2.80
C THR A 22 13.01 -16.56 -3.27
N ALA A 23 13.90 -16.04 -2.41
CA ALA A 23 14.82 -14.98 -2.78
C ALA A 23 15.77 -15.41 -3.92
N GLU A 24 16.33 -16.62 -3.86
CA GLU A 24 17.19 -17.18 -4.91
C GLU A 24 16.44 -17.30 -6.25
N LYS A 25 15.19 -17.77 -6.25
CA LYS A 25 14.35 -17.85 -7.45
C LYS A 25 14.11 -16.49 -8.09
N GLN A 26 14.03 -15.43 -7.28
CA GLN A 26 13.84 -14.05 -7.75
C GLN A 26 15.16 -13.33 -8.03
N GLY A 27 16.32 -13.97 -7.82
CA GLY A 27 17.63 -13.35 -8.00
C GLY A 27 17.96 -12.28 -6.94
N MET A 28 17.32 -12.34 -5.77
CA MET A 28 17.43 -11.35 -4.71
C MET A 28 18.24 -11.86 -3.52
N SER A 29 18.84 -10.94 -2.76
CA SER A 29 19.42 -11.28 -1.46
C SER A 29 18.32 -11.46 -0.41
N ILE A 30 18.57 -12.30 0.61
CA ILE A 30 17.63 -12.49 1.74
C ILE A 30 17.29 -11.15 2.42
N LYS A 31 18.26 -10.22 2.50
CA LYS A 31 18.05 -8.90 3.11
C LYS A 31 17.09 -8.04 2.30
N ASP A 32 17.18 -8.11 0.98
CA ASP A 32 16.30 -7.33 0.10
C ASP A 32 14.90 -7.92 0.08
N ALA A 33 14.78 -9.26 0.05
CA ALA A 33 13.49 -9.94 0.17
C ALA A 33 12.76 -9.61 1.49
N ILE A 34 13.49 -9.60 2.63
CA ILE A 34 12.90 -9.17 3.91
C ILE A 34 12.49 -7.70 3.87
N ARG A 35 13.30 -6.83 3.26
CA ARG A 35 12.97 -5.41 3.16
C ARG A 35 11.69 -5.22 2.36
N GLU A 36 11.54 -5.92 1.24
CA GLU A 36 10.33 -5.89 0.41
C GLU A 36 9.11 -6.41 1.17
N ALA A 37 9.23 -7.56 1.83
CA ALA A 37 8.14 -8.12 2.64
C ALA A 37 7.70 -7.20 3.78
N VAL A 38 8.64 -6.50 4.43
CA VAL A 38 8.32 -5.49 5.45
C VAL A 38 7.61 -4.28 4.84
N LEU A 39 8.04 -3.82 3.67
CA LEU A 39 7.39 -2.71 2.96
C LEU A 39 5.96 -3.07 2.57
N GLU A 40 5.76 -4.26 2.01
CA GLU A 40 4.45 -4.78 1.63
C GLU A 40 3.54 -4.92 2.86
N TYR A 41 4.04 -5.51 3.94
CA TYR A 41 3.30 -5.62 5.20
C TYR A 41 2.88 -4.25 5.75
N VAL A 42 3.78 -3.26 5.74
CA VAL A 42 3.44 -1.90 6.18
C VAL A 42 2.39 -1.29 5.27
N HIS A 43 2.56 -1.40 3.95
CA HIS A 43 1.61 -0.85 2.98
C HIS A 43 0.20 -1.46 3.12
N GLU A 44 0.12 -2.78 3.29
CA GLU A 44 -1.16 -3.46 3.50
C GLU A 44 -1.81 -3.12 4.85
N LYS A 45 -1.01 -2.98 5.91
CA LYS A 45 -1.53 -2.83 7.29
C LYS A 45 -1.66 -1.41 7.77
N SER A 46 -0.96 -0.44 7.17
CA SER A 46 -1.03 0.96 7.58
C SER A 46 -2.40 1.58 7.32
N GLY A 47 -3.22 0.94 6.46
CA GLY A 47 -4.51 1.48 6.04
C GLY A 47 -4.35 2.81 5.28
N PHE A 48 -5.48 3.46 4.99
CA PHE A 48 -5.49 4.79 4.37
C PHE A 48 -4.72 5.80 5.22
N ASP A 49 -3.74 6.48 4.61
CA ASP A 49 -3.10 7.62 5.24
C ASP A 49 -4.14 8.75 5.36
N LYS A 50 -4.48 9.11 6.61
CA LYS A 50 -5.42 10.21 6.92
C LYS A 50 -4.95 11.56 6.38
N ASN A 51 -3.66 11.69 6.03
CA ASN A 51 -3.09 12.89 5.45
C ASN A 51 -2.88 12.80 3.94
N ASP A 52 -3.21 11.68 3.30
CA ASP A 52 -3.12 11.53 1.85
C ASP A 52 -3.99 12.60 1.17
N PRO A 53 -3.42 13.44 0.28
CA PRO A 53 -4.17 14.44 -0.47
C PRO A 53 -5.36 13.89 -1.27
N LEU A 54 -5.33 12.61 -1.67
CA LEU A 54 -6.44 11.93 -2.34
C LEU A 54 -7.60 11.63 -1.38
N PHE A 55 -7.31 11.37 -0.10
CA PHE A 55 -8.29 11.07 0.95
C PHE A 55 -8.56 12.26 1.88
N ARG A 56 -7.88 13.39 1.67
CA ARG A 56 -8.39 14.73 2.02
C ARG A 56 -9.58 15.02 1.13
N MET A 57 -10.66 14.28 1.33
CA MET A 57 -11.99 14.80 1.05
C MET A 57 -12.09 16.08 1.86
N GLN A 58 -11.82 17.22 1.21
CA GLN A 58 -12.54 18.42 1.55
C GLN A 58 -13.99 17.98 1.56
N THR A 59 -14.59 17.99 2.74
CA THR A 59 -16.03 18.02 2.87
C THR A 59 -16.46 19.33 2.21
N PHE A 60 -16.44 19.36 0.88
CA PHE A 60 -17.29 20.24 0.12
C PHE A 60 -18.66 19.94 0.69
N ARG A 61 -19.21 20.91 1.42
CA ARG A 61 -20.62 20.89 1.75
C ARG A 61 -21.30 20.58 0.42
N ALA A 62 -21.83 19.38 0.29
CA ALA A 62 -22.62 19.03 -0.87
C ALA A 62 -23.76 20.04 -0.86
N SER A 63 -23.63 21.10 -1.66
CA SER A 63 -24.77 21.85 -2.12
C SER A 63 -25.62 20.80 -2.81
N LYS A 64 -26.76 20.50 -2.20
CA LYS A 64 -27.72 19.47 -2.59
C LYS A 64 -28.08 19.50 -4.09
N ASP A 65 -27.81 20.61 -4.76
CA ASP A 65 -28.20 20.92 -6.14
C ASP A 65 -27.27 20.43 -7.26
N LEU A 66 -26.08 19.88 -6.99
CA LEU A 66 -25.15 19.49 -8.07
C LEU A 66 -25.20 18.00 -8.47
N SER A 67 -25.85 17.15 -7.67
CA SER A 67 -25.95 15.72 -7.98
C SER A 67 -27.09 15.39 -8.95
N GLU A 68 -28.08 16.27 -9.12
CA GLU A 68 -29.31 15.97 -9.88
C GLU A 68 -29.20 16.23 -11.39
N LYS A 69 -28.08 16.75 -11.92
CA LYS A 69 -27.99 17.21 -13.33
C LYS A 69 -27.16 16.33 -14.28
N HIS A 70 -26.87 15.10 -13.92
CA HIS A 70 -26.02 14.24 -14.76
C HIS A 70 -26.77 13.26 -15.67
N ASP A 71 -28.10 13.14 -15.55
CA ASP A 71 -28.89 12.16 -16.32
C ASP A 71 -29.67 12.76 -17.52
N GLU A 72 -29.46 14.03 -17.87
CA GLU A 72 -30.12 14.65 -19.03
C GLU A 72 -29.15 14.86 -20.20
N ILE A 73 -28.68 13.77 -20.80
CA ILE A 73 -28.26 13.78 -22.21
C ILE A 73 -28.45 12.40 -22.82
N TYR A 74 -28.96 12.41 -24.05
CA TYR A 74 -29.29 11.30 -24.98
C TYR A 74 -30.70 10.73 -24.90
N TYR A 75 -31.62 11.35 -25.64
CA TYR A 75 -32.30 10.70 -26.77
C TYR A 75 -32.60 11.78 -27.82
N GLU A 76 -31.76 11.87 -28.86
CA GLU A 76 -32.14 12.46 -30.15
C GLU A 76 -32.75 11.34 -30.99
N ASP A 77 -33.99 11.54 -31.47
CA ASP A 77 -34.53 11.04 -32.73
C ASP A 77 -35.75 11.89 -33.14
#